data_AF-A0A4U7EE54-F1
#
_entry.id   AF-A0A4U7EE54-F1
#
_cell.length_a   1.000
_cell.length_b   1.000
_cell.length_c   1.000
_cell.angle_alpha   90.00
_cell.angle_beta   90.00
_cell.angle_gamma   90.00
#
_symmetry.space_group_name_H-M   'P 1'
#
loop_
_entity.id
_entity.type
_entity.pdbx_description
1 polymer ?
#
loop_
_entity_poly.entity_id
_entity_poly.type
_entity_poly.pdbx_seq_one_letter_code
_entity_poly.pdbx_strand_id
1 'polypeptide(L)'
;MSNRITTVNAYTTLDLVAAEVETHETALSLDGVVDVAVGDESPDRVVLSVELDTVGVDAVPPHADRVRLTPEQAETLADDLNEYAADAREESD
;
A
#
# COMPACT_ATOMS: atom_id res chain seq x y z
N MET A 1 -8.10 18.33 7.68
CA MET A 1 -6.70 17.99 7.38
C MET A 1 -6.64 16.48 7.33
N SER A 2 -6.08 15.88 6.27
CA SER A 2 -5.98 14.42 6.18
C SER A 2 -5.01 13.95 7.26
N ASN A 3 -5.35 12.90 8.01
CA ASN A 3 -4.52 12.33 9.09
C ASN A 3 -3.34 11.53 8.49
N ARG A 4 -2.74 12.04 7.41
CA ARG A 4 -1.86 11.28 6.53
C ARG A 4 -0.39 11.43 6.93
N ILE A 5 0.32 10.32 7.00
CA ILE A 5 1.72 10.16 7.42
C ILE A 5 2.63 10.06 6.18
N THR A 6 2.16 9.39 5.13
CA THR A 6 2.83 9.19 3.85
C THR A 6 2.68 10.44 2.99
N THR A 7 3.79 10.87 2.42
CA THR A 7 3.80 12.03 1.52
C THR A 7 3.28 11.60 0.15
N VAL A 8 2.07 12.03 -0.20
CA VAL A 8 1.53 11.84 -1.55
C VAL A 8 2.12 12.88 -2.49
N ASN A 9 2.67 12.43 -3.60
CA ASN A 9 3.26 13.29 -4.61
C ASN A 9 3.10 12.66 -6.01
N ALA A 10 3.62 13.31 -7.05
CA ALA A 10 3.48 12.85 -8.44
C ALA A 10 4.19 11.50 -8.73
N TYR A 11 4.99 11.01 -7.79
CA TYR A 11 5.69 9.72 -7.86
C TYR A 11 5.00 8.63 -7.03
N THR A 12 3.89 8.94 -6.35
CA THR A 12 3.10 7.92 -5.64
C THR A 12 2.59 6.89 -6.63
N THR A 13 2.83 5.61 -6.34
CA THR A 13 2.50 4.52 -7.26
C THR A 13 0.99 4.39 -7.52
N LEU A 14 0.18 4.38 -6.46
CA LEU A 14 -1.29 4.41 -6.53
C LEU A 14 -1.83 5.44 -5.52
N ASP A 15 -2.43 6.50 -6.04
CA ASP A 15 -2.93 7.65 -5.25
C ASP A 15 -4.38 7.48 -4.77
N LEU A 16 -5.11 6.51 -5.33
CA LEU A 16 -6.43 6.11 -4.88
C LEU A 16 -6.60 4.59 -5.00
N VAL A 17 -6.65 3.91 -3.85
CA VAL A 17 -7.00 2.50 -3.75
C VAL A 17 -8.14 2.30 -2.76
N ALA A 18 -9.02 1.33 -3.02
CA ALA A 18 -9.88 0.79 -1.98
C ALA A 18 -9.02 -0.11 -1.08
N ALA A 19 -8.86 0.28 0.18
CA ALA A 19 -8.04 -0.43 1.15
C ALA A 19 -8.90 -0.87 2.33
N GLU A 20 -8.52 -1.99 2.94
CA GLU A 20 -9.23 -2.53 4.09
C GLU A 20 -8.27 -2.71 5.27
N VAL A 21 -8.69 -2.26 6.44
CA VAL A 21 -8.05 -2.61 7.71
C VAL A 21 -8.95 -3.60 8.43
N GLU A 22 -8.43 -4.81 8.59
CA GLU A 22 -9.06 -5.86 9.36
C GLU A 22 -8.33 -6.06 10.68
N THR A 23 -9.10 -6.06 11.75
CA THR A 23 -8.67 -6.42 13.11
C THR A 23 -9.53 -7.60 13.58
N HIS A 24 -9.17 -8.19 14.71
CA HIS A 24 -9.98 -9.25 15.31
C HIS A 24 -11.43 -8.81 15.63
N GLU A 25 -11.67 -7.51 15.80
CA GLU A 25 -12.95 -6.98 16.27
C GLU A 25 -13.71 -6.18 15.19
N THR A 26 -13.06 -5.77 14.10
CA THR A 26 -13.63 -4.84 13.12
C THR A 26 -12.91 -4.94 11.77
N ALA A 27 -13.66 -4.81 10.68
CA ALA A 27 -13.15 -4.56 9.34
C ALA A 27 -13.65 -3.20 8.85
N LEU A 28 -12.78 -2.39 8.25
CA LEU A 28 -13.10 -1.08 7.70
C LEU A 28 -12.54 -0.95 6.29
N SER A 29 -13.42 -0.66 5.34
CA SER A 29 -13.03 -0.32 3.97
C SER A 29 -12.97 1.21 3.84
N LEU A 30 -11.78 1.74 3.53
CA LEU A 30 -11.51 3.17 3.38
C LEU A 30 -10.69 3.41 2.10
N ASP A 31 -10.69 4.65 1.64
CA ASP A 31 -9.75 5.05 0.60
C ASP A 31 -8.32 5.05 1.17
N GLY A 32 -7.35 4.71 0.36
CA GLY A 32 -5.95 4.67 0.74
C GLY A 32 -4.99 4.99 -0.40
N VAL A 33 -3.71 4.89 -0.09
CA VAL A 33 -2.61 5.04 -1.03
C VAL A 33 -1.63 3.88 -0.89
N VAL A 34 -0.99 3.53 -2.00
CA VAL A 34 0.13 2.59 -2.05
C VAL A 34 1.29 3.26 -2.75
N ASP A 35 2.48 3.18 -2.17
CA ASP A 35 3.68 3.74 -2.76
C ASP A 35 4.86 2.79 -2.73
N VAL A 36 5.67 2.82 -3.78
CA VAL A 36 6.91 2.08 -3.93
C VAL A 36 8.03 3.06 -4.24
N ALA A 37 9.02 3.13 -3.37
CA ALA A 37 10.16 4.02 -3.53
C ALA A 37 11.48 3.32 -3.16
N VAL A 38 12.60 3.87 -3.61
CA VAL A 38 13.92 3.52 -3.06
C VAL A 38 14.05 4.19 -1.68
N GLY A 39 14.57 3.46 -0.69
CA GLY A 39 14.71 4.00 0.66
C GLY A 39 15.72 5.15 0.71
N ASP A 40 15.27 6.35 1.13
CA ASP A 40 16.13 7.55 1.18
C ASP A 40 17.42 7.35 2.01
N GLU A 41 17.32 6.68 3.16
CA GLU A 41 18.46 6.38 4.04
C GLU A 41 19.05 4.97 3.82
N SER A 42 18.46 4.19 2.93
CA SER A 42 18.84 2.81 2.64
C SER A 42 18.63 2.51 1.15
N PRO A 43 19.51 3.02 0.28
CA PRO A 43 19.32 2.99 -1.18
C PRO A 43 19.41 1.58 -1.78
N ASP A 44 19.88 0.60 -1.00
CA ASP A 44 19.87 -0.84 -1.32
C ASP A 44 18.50 -1.49 -1.05
N ARG A 45 17.48 -0.73 -0.67
CA ARG A 45 16.15 -1.22 -0.31
C ARG A 45 15.06 -0.55 -1.11
N VAL A 46 14.05 -1.35 -1.42
CA VAL A 46 12.76 -0.89 -1.92
C VAL A 46 11.80 -0.80 -0.73
N VAL A 47 11.07 0.29 -0.62
CA VAL A 47 10.08 0.52 0.44
C VAL A 47 8.69 0.49 -0.20
N LEU A 48 7.91 -0.52 0.15
CA LEU A 48 6.47 -0.56 -0.11
C LEU A 48 5.74 0.05 1.08
N SER A 49 4.92 1.07 0.85
CA SER A 49 4.13 1.75 1.89
C SER A 49 2.65 1.69 1.57
N VAL A 50 1.82 1.44 2.59
CA VAL A 50 0.36 1.47 2.50
C VAL A 50 -0.18 2.35 3.61
N GLU A 51 -1.16 3.18 3.28
CA GLU A 51 -1.83 4.03 4.27
C GLU A 51 -3.29 4.30 3.90
N LEU A 52 -4.16 4.26 4.90
CA LEU A 52 -5.59 4.53 4.77
C LEU A 52 -5.92 5.97 5.21
N ASP A 53 -6.87 6.60 4.51
CA ASP A 53 -7.43 7.88 4.93
C ASP A 53 -8.44 7.68 6.06
N THR A 54 -7.98 7.94 7.28
CA THR A 54 -8.77 7.77 8.51
C THR A 54 -9.57 9.02 8.90
N VAL A 55 -9.76 9.99 8.00
CA VAL A 55 -10.57 11.17 8.31
C VAL A 55 -12.02 10.77 8.64
N GLY A 56 -12.47 11.15 9.85
CA GLY A 56 -13.83 10.85 10.31
C GLY A 56 -14.02 9.44 10.86
N VAL A 57 -12.94 8.66 11.01
CA VAL A 57 -12.95 7.33 11.62
C VAL A 57 -12.38 7.42 13.04
N ASP A 58 -13.20 7.16 14.05
CA ASP A 58 -12.78 7.23 15.46
C ASP A 58 -12.06 5.96 15.96
N ALA A 59 -12.15 4.86 15.20
CA ALA A 59 -11.80 3.52 15.67
C ALA A 59 -10.40 3.03 15.27
N VAL A 60 -9.71 3.72 14.36
CA VAL A 60 -8.39 3.29 13.86
C VAL A 60 -7.37 4.39 14.05
N PRO A 61 -6.30 4.17 14.84
CA PRO A 61 -5.18 5.09 14.89
C PRO A 61 -4.63 5.36 13.48
N PRO A 62 -4.35 6.61 13.11
CA PRO A 62 -3.63 6.90 11.86
C PRO A 62 -2.33 6.10 11.80
N HIS A 63 -2.13 5.37 10.70
CA HIS A 63 -1.00 4.46 10.52
C HIS A 63 -0.53 4.50 9.06
N ALA A 64 0.75 4.20 8.88
CA ALA A 64 1.33 3.91 7.58
C ALA A 64 2.23 2.69 7.77
N ASP A 65 1.87 1.60 7.11
CA ASP A 65 2.65 0.37 7.17
C ASP A 65 3.70 0.41 6.08
N ARG A 66 4.93 0.06 6.44
CA ARG A 66 6.08 0.09 5.52
C ARG A 66 6.84 -1.21 5.57
N VAL A 67 6.99 -1.83 4.41
CA VAL A 67 7.79 -3.03 4.22
C VAL A 67 9.07 -2.65 3.48
N ARG A 68 10.23 -3.00 4.05
CA ARG A 68 11.53 -2.81 3.42
C ARG A 68 11.95 -4.13 2.77
N LEU A 69 12.05 -4.13 1.46
CA LEU A 69 12.39 -5.28 0.63
C LEU A 69 13.83 -5.13 0.12
N THR A 70 14.56 -6.25 0.00
CA THR A 70 15.73 -6.27 -0.91
C THR A 70 15.24 -6.14 -2.36
N PRO A 71 16.13 -5.81 -3.32
CA PRO A 71 15.76 -5.79 -4.74
C PRO A 71 15.15 -7.12 -5.20
N GLU A 72 15.73 -8.26 -4.81
CA GLU A 72 15.26 -9.59 -5.23
C GLU A 72 13.87 -9.93 -4.65
N GLN A 73 13.58 -9.48 -3.43
CA GLN A 73 12.25 -9.66 -2.82
C GLN A 73 11.21 -8.78 -3.52
N ALA A 74 11.59 -7.57 -3.92
CA ALA A 74 10.70 -6.68 -4.66
C ALA A 74 10.40 -7.23 -6.07
N GLU A 75 11.40 -7.78 -6.75
CA GLU A 75 11.23 -8.46 -8.04
C GLU A 75 10.30 -9.66 -7.92
N THR A 76 10.51 -10.50 -6.89
CA THR A 76 9.63 -11.65 -6.63
C THR A 76 8.17 -11.23 -6.40
N LEU A 77 7.95 -10.19 -5.58
CA LEU A 77 6.60 -9.66 -5.35
C LEU A 77 5.97 -9.10 -6.63
N ALA A 78 6.77 -8.46 -7.49
CA ALA A 78 6.29 -7.93 -8.77
C ALA A 78 5.87 -9.04 -9.73
N ASP A 79 6.60 -10.16 -9.77
CA ASP A 79 6.25 -11.33 -10.57
C ASP A 79 4.91 -11.92 -10.10
N ASP A 80 4.72 -12.15 -8.80
CA ASP A 80 3.46 -12.64 -8.23
C ASP A 80 2.29 -11.69 -8.55
N LEU A 81 2.50 -10.37 -8.40
CA LEU A 81 1.47 -9.37 -8.74
C LEU A 81 1.05 -9.43 -10.21
N ASN A 82 2.00 -9.67 -11.13
CA ASN A 82 1.70 -9.80 -12.54
C ASN A 82 0.93 -11.10 -12.86
N GLU A 83 1.35 -12.21 -12.25
CA GLU A 83 0.70 -13.52 -12.40
C GLU A 83 -0.76 -13.45 -11.95
N TYR A 84 -1.02 -13.04 -10.70
CA TYR A 84 -2.38 -12.96 -10.18
C TYR A 84 -3.25 -11.92 -10.88
N ALA A 85 -2.65 -10.85 -11.43
CA ALA A 85 -3.39 -9.92 -12.27
C ALA A 85 -3.79 -10.53 -13.61
N ALA A 86 -2.99 -11.45 -14.18
CA ALA A 86 -3.37 -12.18 -15.39
C ALA A 86 -4.54 -13.12 -15.09
N ASP A 87 -4.43 -13.93 -14.02
CA ASP A 87 -5.49 -14.85 -13.59
C ASP A 87 -6.81 -14.12 -13.35
N ALA A 88 -6.80 -13.00 -12.62
CA ALA A 88 -8.00 -12.22 -12.33
C ALA A 88 -8.71 -11.67 -13.58
N ARG A 89 -7.95 -11.38 -14.66
CA ARG A 89 -8.53 -10.96 -15.94
C ARG A 89 -9.20 -12.13 -16.65
N GLU A 90 -8.57 -13.30 -16.66
CA GLU A 90 -9.13 -14.51 -17.25
C GLU A 90 -10.45 -14.93 -16.58
N GLU A 91 -10.57 -14.76 -15.26
CA GLU A 91 -11.80 -15.05 -14.52
C GLU A 91 -12.92 -14.00 -14.74
N SER A 92 -12.58 -12.82 -15.25
CA SER A 92 -13.52 -11.70 -15.44
C SER A 92 -14.11 -11.62 -16.86
N ASP A 93 -13.63 -12.43 -17.81
CA ASP A 93 -14.10 -12.55 -19.20
C ASP A 93 -15.25 -13.58 -19.36
#